data_AF-A0A238FGN9-F1
#
_entry.id   AF-A0A238FGN9-F1
#
_cell.length_a   1.000
_cell.length_b   1.000
_cell.length_c   1.000
_cell.angle_alpha   90.00
_cell.angle_beta   90.00
_cell.angle_gamma   90.00
#
_symmetry.space_group_name_H-M   'P 1'
#
loop_
_entity.id
_entity.type
_entity.pdbx_description
1 polymer ?
#
loop_
_entity_poly.entity_id
_entity_poly.type
_entity_poly.pdbx_seq_one_letter_code
_entity_poly.pdbx_strand_id
1 'polypeptide(L)'
;MDPLPSATMENLTQASLDSLIDQLRTLEAEHRSYLSDKENYQITITALANQQQTLSDFAKAVIDQQKEFINVIKSGLASINVNAPANTIVTPVKSQLAKPDKYNGKDKANFKMFITQIKFYIFGNPSYFPTDELKCKAGPLPIRPLPVRRLWKPMECGT
;
A
#
# COMPACT_ATOMS: atom_id res chain seq x y z
N MET A 1 86.49 27.92 42.29
CA MET A 1 85.91 26.60 41.99
C MET A 1 84.42 26.80 42.01
N ASP A 2 83.85 27.18 40.88
CA ASP A 2 82.40 27.37 40.77
C ASP A 2 81.75 25.99 40.67
N PRO A 3 80.62 25.72 41.36
CA PRO A 3 79.95 24.44 41.23
C PRO A 3 79.33 24.32 39.83
N LEU A 4 79.62 23.21 39.13
CA LEU A 4 79.00 22.84 37.85
C LEU A 4 77.49 22.55 38.03
N PRO A 5 76.66 22.61 36.96
CA PRO A 5 75.22 22.78 37.05
C PRO A 5 74.50 21.45 37.34
N SER A 6 74.30 21.13 38.62
CA SER A 6 73.47 19.98 39.05
C SER A 6 71.99 20.18 38.67
N ALA A 7 71.53 21.44 38.71
CA ALA A 7 70.12 21.78 38.50
C ALA A 7 69.61 21.51 37.07
N THR A 8 70.47 21.46 36.05
CA THR A 8 70.03 21.26 34.66
C THR A 8 69.74 19.80 34.32
N MET A 9 70.48 18.83 34.86
CA MET A 9 70.21 17.41 34.59
C MET A 9 68.97 16.89 35.34
N GLU A 10 68.75 17.35 36.57
CA GLU A 10 67.56 17.02 37.37
C GLU A 10 66.27 17.58 36.73
N ASN A 11 66.32 18.80 36.17
CA ASN A 11 65.18 19.38 35.45
C ASN A 11 64.86 18.64 34.14
N LEU A 12 65.88 18.20 33.40
CA LEU A 12 65.68 17.41 32.18
C LEU A 12 65.09 16.01 32.48
N THR A 13 65.48 15.41 33.60
CA THR A 13 64.93 14.12 34.05
C THR A 13 63.49 14.25 34.59
N GLN A 14 63.17 15.34 35.29
CA GLN A 14 61.81 15.62 35.74
C GLN A 14 60.84 15.88 34.57
N ALA A 15 61.24 16.71 33.60
CA ALA A 15 60.41 16.99 32.42
C ALA A 15 60.13 15.72 31.58
N SER A 16 61.10 14.80 31.51
CA SER A 16 60.92 13.50 30.84
C SER A 16 59.90 12.63 31.58
N LEU A 17 59.94 12.61 32.91
CA LEU A 17 58.98 11.88 33.74
C LEU A 17 57.56 12.46 33.60
N ASP A 18 57.42 13.77 33.64
CA ASP A 18 56.12 14.44 33.47
C ASP A 18 55.54 14.18 32.07
N SER A 19 56.38 14.21 31.03
CA SER A 19 55.98 13.84 29.67
C SER A 19 55.50 12.39 29.56
N LEU A 20 56.14 11.45 30.27
CA LEU A 20 55.72 10.05 30.29
C LEU A 20 54.37 9.90 31.01
N ILE A 21 54.17 10.62 32.10
CA ILE A 21 52.90 10.62 32.85
C ILE A 21 51.76 11.15 31.97
N ASP A 22 51.98 12.21 31.21
CA ASP A 22 50.95 12.76 30.32
C ASP A 22 50.65 11.84 29.13
N GLN A 23 51.66 11.16 28.59
CA GLN A 23 51.45 10.11 27.59
C GLN A 23 50.61 8.95 28.15
N LEU A 24 50.88 8.51 29.38
CA LEU A 24 50.11 7.46 30.03
C LEU A 24 48.65 7.89 30.26
N ARG A 25 48.41 9.10 30.75
CA ARG A 25 47.05 9.63 30.92
C ARG A 25 46.29 9.72 29.61
N THR A 26 46.97 10.16 28.55
CA THR A 26 46.38 10.25 27.20
C THR A 26 46.00 8.86 26.69
N LEU A 27 46.91 7.89 26.80
CA LEU A 27 46.67 6.51 26.39
C LEU A 27 45.52 5.87 27.18
N GLU A 28 45.43 6.11 28.49
CA GLU A 28 44.32 5.63 29.31
C GLU A 28 42.97 6.22 28.88
N ALA A 29 42.96 7.52 28.54
CA ALA A 29 41.75 8.18 28.05
C ALA A 29 41.31 7.62 26.68
N GLU A 30 42.25 7.43 25.77
CA GLU A 30 42.01 6.81 24.46
C GLU A 30 41.50 5.37 24.60
N HIS A 31 42.09 4.57 25.49
CA HIS A 31 41.65 3.20 25.74
C HIS A 31 40.23 3.15 26.31
N ARG A 32 39.87 4.04 27.24
CA ARG A 32 38.49 4.16 27.74
C ARG A 32 37.52 4.57 26.62
N SER A 33 37.91 5.50 25.76
CA SER A 33 37.11 5.90 24.60
C SER A 33 36.87 4.72 23.66
N TYR A 34 37.93 3.98 23.32
CA TYR A 34 37.85 2.81 22.45
C TYR A 34 36.89 1.74 23.00
N LEU A 35 36.95 1.46 24.30
CA LEU A 35 36.04 0.51 24.94
C LEU A 35 34.58 0.98 24.85
N SER A 36 34.32 2.27 25.09
CA SER A 36 32.98 2.83 24.95
C SER A 36 32.47 2.74 23.51
N ASP A 37 33.30 3.05 22.52
CA ASP A 37 32.92 2.98 21.11
C ASP A 37 32.64 1.53 20.68
N LYS A 38 33.43 0.58 21.19
CA LYS A 38 33.23 -0.85 20.96
C LYS A 38 31.89 -1.33 21.53
N GLU A 39 31.54 -0.92 22.75
CA GLU A 39 30.25 -1.25 23.36
C GLU A 39 29.08 -0.64 22.56
N ASN A 40 29.18 0.63 22.18
CA ASN A 40 28.17 1.31 21.36
C ASN A 40 27.97 0.64 20.00
N TYR A 41 29.07 0.23 19.36
CA TYR A 41 29.02 -0.53 18.11
C TYR A 41 28.28 -1.86 18.32
N GLN A 42 28.59 -2.59 19.39
CA GLN A 42 27.93 -3.86 19.68
C GLN A 42 26.42 -3.70 19.91
N ILE A 43 26.01 -2.65 20.63
CA ILE A 43 24.58 -2.30 20.82
C ILE A 43 23.91 -2.07 19.48
N THR A 44 24.56 -1.32 18.58
CA THR A 44 24.02 -1.01 17.25
C THR A 44 23.85 -2.27 16.41
N ILE A 45 24.84 -3.17 16.42
CA ILE A 45 24.78 -4.46 15.70
C ILE A 45 23.63 -5.33 16.23
N THR A 46 23.47 -5.41 17.55
CA THR A 46 22.36 -6.17 18.16
C THR A 46 21.01 -5.56 17.82
N ALA A 47 20.86 -4.24 17.86
CA ALA A 47 19.64 -3.55 17.47
C ALA A 47 19.28 -3.81 15.99
N LEU A 48 20.28 -3.76 15.10
CA LEU A 48 20.10 -4.05 13.68
C LEU A 48 19.65 -5.50 13.45
N ALA A 49 20.26 -6.47 14.16
CA ALA A 49 19.87 -7.86 14.07
C ALA A 49 18.40 -8.08 14.51
N ASN A 50 17.98 -7.43 15.59
CA ASN A 50 16.59 -7.49 16.08
C ASN A 50 15.59 -6.87 15.08
N GLN A 51 15.96 -5.75 14.45
CA GLN A 51 15.14 -5.13 13.40
C GLN A 51 15.01 -6.06 12.20
N GLN A 52 16.10 -6.68 11.76
CA GLN A 52 16.08 -7.63 10.65
C GLN A 52 15.19 -8.84 10.95
N GLN A 53 15.26 -9.38 12.17
CA GLN A 53 14.40 -10.47 12.61
C GLN A 53 12.93 -10.08 12.58
N THR A 54 12.59 -8.90 13.12
CA THR A 54 11.22 -8.38 13.12
C THR A 54 10.65 -8.23 11.70
N LEU A 55 11.45 -7.71 10.77
CA LEU A 55 11.05 -7.58 9.36
C LEU A 55 10.83 -8.95 8.70
N SER A 56 11.69 -9.93 9.01
CA SER A 56 11.56 -11.31 8.52
C SER A 56 10.26 -11.96 9.01
N ASP A 57 9.97 -11.84 10.30
CA ASP A 57 8.76 -12.40 10.91
C ASP A 57 7.49 -11.73 10.35
N PHE A 58 7.53 -10.41 10.15
CA PHE A 58 6.44 -9.68 9.49
C PHE A 58 6.21 -10.18 8.05
N ALA A 59 7.28 -10.32 7.25
CA ALA A 59 7.17 -10.82 5.89
C ALA A 59 6.56 -12.23 5.84
N LYS A 60 6.96 -13.10 6.77
CA LYS A 60 6.40 -14.45 6.91
C LYS A 60 4.90 -14.40 7.25
N ALA A 61 4.51 -13.58 8.22
CA ALA A 61 3.10 -13.42 8.60
C ALA A 61 2.23 -12.94 7.43
N VAL A 62 2.73 -11.98 6.63
CA VAL A 62 2.02 -11.50 5.43
C VAL A 62 1.83 -12.62 4.40
N ILE A 63 2.87 -13.42 4.16
CA ILE A 63 2.80 -14.55 3.22
C ILE A 63 1.78 -15.58 3.69
N ASP A 64 1.80 -15.93 4.98
CA ASP A 64 0.88 -16.92 5.55
C ASP A 64 -0.56 -16.41 5.51
N GLN A 65 -0.80 -15.13 5.83
CA GLN A 65 -2.12 -14.51 5.69
C GLN A 65 -2.62 -14.53 4.23
N GLN A 66 -1.75 -14.23 3.25
CA GLN A 66 -2.12 -14.29 1.84
C GLN A 66 -2.48 -15.72 1.40
N LYS A 67 -1.73 -16.73 1.86
CA LYS A 67 -2.04 -18.14 1.58
C LYS A 67 -3.40 -18.55 2.13
N GLU A 68 -3.70 -18.18 3.38
CA GLU A 68 -5.01 -18.46 3.98
C GLU A 68 -6.13 -17.80 3.19
N PHE A 69 -5.99 -16.52 2.83
CA PHE A 69 -6.98 -15.80 2.03
C PHE A 69 -7.21 -16.46 0.67
N ILE A 70 -6.14 -16.88 -0.02
CA ILE A 70 -6.24 -17.62 -1.29
C ILE A 70 -6.96 -18.96 -1.09
N ASN A 71 -6.70 -19.67 0.00
CA ASN A 71 -7.37 -20.94 0.29
C ASN A 71 -8.87 -20.75 0.52
N VAL A 72 -9.27 -19.68 1.23
CA VAL A 72 -10.69 -19.31 1.41
C VAL A 72 -11.35 -19.01 0.06
N ILE A 73 -10.69 -18.27 -0.82
CA ILE A 73 -11.23 -18.01 -2.17
C ILE A 73 -11.39 -19.31 -2.95
N LYS A 74 -10.39 -20.19 -2.92
CA LYS A 74 -10.44 -21.49 -3.61
C LYS A 74 -11.56 -22.38 -3.09
N SER A 75 -11.76 -22.46 -1.78
CA SER A 75 -12.85 -23.25 -1.19
C SER A 75 -14.23 -22.66 -1.52
N GLY A 76 -14.37 -21.33 -1.50
CA GLY A 76 -15.56 -20.62 -1.95
C GLY A 76 -15.90 -20.92 -3.41
N LEU A 77 -14.92 -20.83 -4.31
CA LEU A 77 -15.08 -21.19 -5.74
C LEU A 77 -15.49 -22.66 -5.93
N ALA A 78 -14.87 -23.58 -5.19
CA ALA A 78 -15.24 -24.99 -5.25
C ALA A 78 -16.69 -25.23 -4.83
N SER A 79 -17.18 -24.52 -3.80
CA SER A 79 -18.57 -24.65 -3.34
C SER A 79 -19.60 -24.17 -4.38
N ILE A 80 -19.27 -23.13 -5.17
CA ILE A 80 -20.12 -22.65 -6.27
C ILE A 80 -20.23 -23.72 -7.37
N ASN A 81 -19.14 -24.43 -7.65
CA ASN A 81 -19.12 -25.50 -8.65
C ASN A 81 -19.95 -26.73 -8.25
N VAL A 82 -20.03 -27.05 -6.95
CA VAL A 82 -20.74 -28.24 -6.44
C VAL A 82 -22.25 -28.01 -6.30
N ASN A 83 -22.68 -26.76 -6.05
CA ASN A 83 -24.10 -26.43 -5.93
C ASN A 83 -24.77 -26.08 -7.27
N ALA A 84 -24.00 -26.06 -8.37
CA ALA A 84 -24.56 -26.04 -9.71
C ALA A 84 -25.06 -27.46 -10.07
N PRO A 85 -26.25 -27.64 -10.65
CA PRO A 85 -26.73 -28.96 -11.05
C PRO A 85 -25.71 -29.59 -12.01
N ALA A 86 -25.27 -30.81 -11.71
CA ALA A 86 -24.23 -31.56 -12.43
C ALA A 86 -24.54 -31.82 -13.93
N ASN A 87 -25.74 -31.47 -14.39
CA ASN A 87 -26.17 -31.55 -15.79
C ASN A 87 -26.29 -30.18 -16.46
N THR A 88 -25.62 -29.14 -15.96
CA THR A 88 -25.41 -27.95 -16.77
C THR A 88 -24.26 -28.26 -17.70
N ILE A 89 -24.57 -28.91 -18.84
CA ILE A 89 -23.80 -28.67 -20.05
C ILE A 89 -23.84 -27.15 -20.19
N VAL A 90 -22.75 -26.48 -19.83
CA VAL A 90 -22.50 -25.11 -20.27
C VAL A 90 -22.27 -25.25 -21.76
N THR A 91 -23.36 -25.43 -22.49
CA THR A 91 -23.42 -24.87 -23.83
C THR A 91 -22.99 -23.43 -23.60
N PRO A 92 -21.90 -22.95 -24.23
CA PRO A 92 -21.73 -21.53 -24.30
C PRO A 92 -23.07 -21.05 -24.81
N VAL A 93 -23.83 -20.32 -23.99
CA VAL A 93 -25.04 -19.66 -24.46
C VAL A 93 -24.51 -18.91 -25.65
N LYS A 94 -24.85 -19.38 -26.87
CA LYS A 94 -24.57 -18.63 -28.08
C LYS A 94 -25.14 -17.28 -27.75
N SER A 95 -24.27 -16.30 -27.54
CA SER A 95 -24.59 -14.94 -27.13
C SER A 95 -25.34 -14.18 -28.23
N GLN A 96 -26.03 -14.93 -29.08
CA GLN A 96 -27.00 -14.49 -30.03
C GLN A 96 -28.36 -14.77 -29.39
N LEU A 97 -28.70 -14.00 -28.35
CA LEU A 97 -30.06 -13.47 -28.36
C LEU A 97 -30.20 -12.86 -29.76
N ALA A 98 -31.10 -13.42 -30.59
CA ALA A 98 -31.37 -12.86 -31.90
C ALA A 98 -31.60 -11.37 -31.69
N LYS A 99 -30.98 -10.53 -32.52
CA LYS A 99 -31.24 -9.09 -32.45
C LYS A 99 -32.77 -8.95 -32.52
N PRO A 100 -33.39 -8.32 -31.51
CA PRO A 100 -34.83 -8.12 -31.57
C PRO A 100 -35.14 -7.40 -32.89
N ASP A 101 -36.26 -7.79 -33.52
CA ASP A 101 -36.69 -7.16 -34.76
C ASP A 101 -36.70 -5.64 -34.59
N LYS A 102 -36.34 -4.92 -35.66
CA LYS A 102 -36.37 -3.46 -35.65
C LYS A 102 -37.75 -3.01 -35.19
N TYR A 103 -37.78 -2.22 -34.12
CA TYR A 103 -39.02 -1.64 -33.61
C TYR A 103 -39.74 -0.89 -34.73
N ASN A 104 -40.95 -1.35 -35.08
CA ASN A 104 -41.71 -0.90 -36.24
C ASN A 104 -42.51 0.40 -35.98
N GLY A 105 -42.33 1.04 -34.82
CA GLY A 105 -42.98 2.31 -34.47
C GLY A 105 -44.49 2.22 -34.18
N LYS A 106 -45.12 1.06 -34.37
CA LYS A 106 -46.57 0.90 -34.23
C LYS A 106 -47.02 0.89 -32.78
N ASP A 107 -46.18 0.36 -31.89
CA ASP A 107 -46.59 0.05 -30.52
C ASP A 107 -45.94 1.00 -29.50
N LYS A 108 -46.34 2.29 -29.58
CA LYS A 108 -45.73 3.38 -28.81
C LYS A 108 -45.91 3.21 -27.29
N ALA A 109 -46.99 2.57 -26.86
CA ALA A 109 -47.27 2.31 -25.44
C ALA A 109 -46.28 1.31 -24.84
N ASN A 110 -46.06 0.19 -25.53
CA ASN A 110 -45.11 -0.85 -25.11
C ASN A 110 -43.66 -0.35 -25.15
N PHE A 111 -43.30 0.46 -26.15
CA PHE A 111 -41.98 1.10 -26.18
C PHE A 111 -41.76 2.08 -25.02
N LYS A 112 -42.76 2.90 -24.70
CA LYS A 112 -42.69 3.83 -23.55
C LYS A 112 -42.55 3.06 -22.23
N MET A 113 -43.27 1.95 -22.07
CA MET A 113 -43.17 1.09 -20.90
C MET A 113 -41.79 0.43 -20.78
N PHE A 114 -41.26 -0.09 -21.89
CA PHE A 114 -39.91 -0.68 -21.96
C PHE A 114 -38.83 0.33 -21.58
N ILE A 115 -38.86 1.55 -22.15
CA ILE A 115 -37.92 2.62 -21.79
C ILE A 115 -38.05 2.99 -20.31
N THR A 116 -39.26 3.01 -19.77
CA THR A 116 -39.50 3.30 -18.35
C THR A 116 -38.89 2.22 -17.46
N GLN A 117 -39.15 0.94 -17.73
CA GLN A 117 -38.58 -0.18 -16.98
C GLN A 117 -37.05 -0.21 -17.04
N ILE A 118 -36.46 0.05 -18.20
CA ILE A 118 -34.99 0.15 -18.32
C ILE A 118 -34.43 1.30 -17.50
N LYS A 119 -35.09 2.46 -17.51
CA LYS A 119 -34.67 3.60 -16.66
C LYS A 119 -34.72 3.22 -15.18
N PHE A 120 -35.80 2.57 -14.73
CA PHE A 120 -35.92 2.08 -13.35
C PHE A 120 -34.85 1.05 -13.00
N TYR A 121 -34.49 0.17 -13.94
CA TYR A 121 -33.47 -0.85 -13.70
C TYR A 121 -32.05 -0.27 -13.62
N ILE A 122 -31.71 0.67 -14.52
CA ILE A 122 -30.38 1.27 -14.58
C ILE A 122 -30.18 2.31 -13.48
N PHE A 123 -31.18 3.17 -13.28
CA PHE A 123 -31.06 4.29 -12.34
C PHE A 123 -31.72 4.00 -10.99
N GLY A 124 -32.50 2.93 -10.83
CA GLY A 124 -33.32 2.74 -9.63
C GLY A 124 -34.62 3.58 -9.69
N ASN A 125 -35.35 3.64 -8.58
CA ASN A 125 -36.59 4.41 -8.52
C ASN A 125 -36.28 5.93 -8.52
N PRO A 126 -36.71 6.70 -9.54
CA PRO A 126 -36.42 8.13 -9.64
C PRO A 126 -37.05 8.96 -8.50
N SER A 127 -38.03 8.41 -7.78
CA SER A 127 -38.61 9.04 -6.58
C SER A 127 -37.61 9.16 -5.41
N TYR A 128 -36.51 8.42 -5.46
CA TYR A 128 -35.45 8.39 -4.45
C TYR A 128 -34.21 9.21 -4.83
N PHE A 129 -34.20 9.86 -6.01
CA PHE A 129 -33.12 10.76 -6.38
C PHE A 129 -33.48 12.17 -5.92
N PRO A 130 -32.86 12.69 -4.84
CA PRO A 130 -32.94 14.11 -4.59
C PRO A 130 -32.35 14.82 -5.81
N THR A 131 -32.99 15.90 -6.24
CA THR A 131 -32.55 16.74 -7.35
C THR A 131 -31.29 17.47 -6.92
N ASP A 132 -30.16 16.76 -6.84
CA ASP A 132 -28.87 17.30 -6.42
C ASP A 132 -28.28 18.11 -7.57
N GLU A 133 -28.62 19.40 -7.63
CA GLU A 133 -27.89 20.43 -8.38
C GLU A 133 -26.54 20.81 -7.72
N LEU A 134 -26.01 19.99 -6.82
CA LEU A 134 -24.84 20.33 -6.02
C LEU A 134 -23.52 19.93 -6.68
N LYS A 135 -23.02 20.87 -7.48
CA LYS A 135 -21.62 21.35 -7.52
C LYS A 135 -20.56 20.32 -7.10
N CYS A 136 -19.91 19.73 -8.10
CA CYS A 136 -18.60 19.09 -7.96
C CYS A 136 -17.60 20.06 -7.29
N LYS A 137 -17.18 19.77 -6.05
CA LYS A 137 -15.92 20.28 -5.48
C LYS A 137 -15.06 19.11 -4.97
N ALA A 138 -13.97 18.89 -5.71
CA ALA A 138 -12.63 18.44 -5.31
C ALA A 138 -12.43 17.27 -4.31
N GLY A 139 -12.47 16.03 -4.83
CA GLY A 139 -11.55 14.87 -4.66
C GLY A 139 -11.23 14.24 -3.27
N PRO A 140 -10.70 12.99 -3.22
CA PRO A 140 -10.56 11.98 -4.28
C PRO A 140 -11.31 10.66 -3.96
N LEU A 141 -12.23 10.26 -4.84
CA LEU A 141 -12.67 8.87 -4.98
C LEU A 141 -12.55 8.51 -6.46
N PRO A 142 -11.83 7.43 -6.85
CA PRO A 142 -11.62 7.10 -8.25
C PRO A 142 -12.80 6.29 -8.75
N ILE A 143 -13.94 6.95 -8.97
CA ILE A 143 -14.98 6.41 -9.85
C ILE A 143 -14.88 7.23 -11.12
N ARG A 144 -14.22 6.66 -12.13
CA ARG A 144 -14.24 7.21 -13.50
C ARG A 144 -15.69 7.50 -13.89
N PRO A 145 -16.08 8.75 -14.17
CA PRO A 145 -17.36 8.99 -14.78
C PRO A 145 -17.28 8.45 -16.22
N LEU A 146 -18.03 7.39 -16.50
CA LEU A 146 -18.33 7.00 -17.87
C LEU A 146 -18.96 8.22 -18.57
N PRO A 147 -18.53 8.57 -19.79
CA PRO A 147 -19.09 9.70 -20.52
C PRO A 147 -20.46 9.32 -21.08
N VAL A 148 -21.49 9.26 -20.23
CA VAL A 148 -22.87 8.93 -20.65
C VAL A 148 -23.56 10.10 -21.36
N ARG A 149 -22.95 11.29 -21.39
CA ARG A 149 -23.51 12.47 -22.11
C ARG A 149 -23.51 12.36 -23.64
N ARG A 150 -23.11 11.23 -24.23
CA ARG A 150 -23.13 11.01 -25.69
C ARG A 150 -24.09 9.92 -26.18
N LEU A 151 -24.88 9.28 -25.33
CA LEU A 151 -25.68 8.15 -25.82
C LEU A 151 -27.13 8.47 -26.23
N TRP A 152 -27.65 9.65 -25.89
CA TRP A 152 -29.00 10.04 -26.30
C TRP A 152 -29.06 11.53 -26.62
N LYS A 153 -28.90 11.89 -27.91
CA LYS A 153 -29.49 13.13 -28.41
C LYS A 153 -31.02 12.95 -28.38
N PRO A 154 -31.79 13.91 -27.85
CA PRO A 154 -33.23 13.89 -28.04
C PRO A 154 -33.50 13.99 -29.54
N MET A 155 -34.31 13.07 -30.06
CA MET A 155 -34.83 13.16 -31.41
C MET A 155 -35.89 14.27 -31.37
N GLU A 156 -35.56 15.45 -31.87
CA GLU A 156 -36.54 16.52 -32.07
C GLU A 156 -37.57 16.02 -33.09
N CYS A 157 -38.79 15.77 -32.62
CA CYS A 157 -39.93 15.59 -33.50
C CYS A 157 -40.30 16.98 -34.04
N GLY A 158 -39.88 17.27 -35.26
CA GLY A 158 -40.45 18.37 -36.04
C GLY A 158 -41.94 18.14 -36.24
N THR A 159 -42.72 19.19 -35.95
CA THR A 159 -44.14 19.33 -36.28
C THR A 159 -44.36 19.44 -37.77
#